data_AF-A0A150XB55-F1
#
_entry.id   AF-A0A150XB55-F1
#
_cell.length_a   1.000
_cell.length_b   1.000
_cell.length_c   1.000
_cell.angle_alpha   90.00
_cell.angle_beta   90.00
_cell.angle_gamma   90.00
#
_symmetry.space_group_name_H-M   'P 1'
#
loop_
_entity.id
_entity.type
_entity.pdbx_description
1 polymer ?
#
loop_
_entity_poly.entity_id
_entity_poly.type
_entity_poly.pdbx_seq_one_letter_code
_entity_poly.pdbx_strand_id
1 'polypeptide(L)'
;MGFKNLRFVILIRVALLVLSIFLLAYIIYEVPNTVNSVFIAGLIIVQIYFLVRTLDKTNREIASFLSSIKYDDFTTTYPSSGRGKSMNELYNEFNTVIRKFREIRAEKEANYHYFRTIVQHVAIGLVTFNKLGEIQIINSAAKKLIGVDSLNSIFELSKVSPKLVESLVKLKTGGSALIELTNEGTRTQLSIYVIELVLRGEEFKLVSIQNIQSELEEKEMDAWQNLIRVLTHEIMNSVTPLSSLANTVEVNLVDNIEDDVPIEKEELEDIYLAVQTIKRRSEGLIRFVSDFRNLTRIPEPKIQEIEFSKVIDHIKVLLAHEMETRGIQFVVNINPKDLKIHVDKELIDQVLINIVQNAMHALNENEEEKMIIINAFVNEYGRPTMKIRDNGSGIDEEALGKIFIPFFTTKKQGSGIGLSLSKQIMRKHGGAITVRSVLQEGTEFTLRF
;
A
#
# COMPACT_ATOMS: atom_id res chain seq x y z
N MET A 1 -11.98 -35.98 50.96
CA MET A 1 -12.68 -36.67 52.07
C MET A 1 -14.19 -36.92 51.82
N GLY A 2 -14.76 -36.63 50.63
CA GLY A 2 -16.20 -36.69 50.36
C GLY A 2 -16.80 -38.06 49.99
N PHE A 3 -16.00 -39.03 49.53
CA PHE A 3 -16.47 -40.39 49.20
C PHE A 3 -17.21 -41.11 50.33
N LYS A 4 -17.06 -40.65 51.57
CA LYS A 4 -17.64 -41.31 52.74
C LYS A 4 -19.17 -41.38 52.68
N ASN A 5 -19.90 -40.38 52.20
CA ASN A 5 -21.37 -40.39 52.34
C ASN A 5 -22.12 -41.21 51.27
N LEU A 6 -21.74 -41.15 49.99
CA LEU A 6 -22.33 -42.03 48.97
C LEU A 6 -21.92 -43.48 49.23
N ARG A 7 -20.63 -43.70 49.53
CA ARG A 7 -20.17 -45.03 49.95
C ARG A 7 -20.89 -45.46 51.22
N PHE A 8 -21.16 -44.58 52.19
CA PHE A 8 -21.91 -44.92 53.40
C PHE A 8 -23.37 -45.27 53.13
N VAL A 9 -24.07 -44.54 52.26
CA VAL A 9 -25.44 -44.89 51.85
C VAL A 9 -25.47 -46.22 51.11
N ILE A 10 -24.52 -46.46 50.21
CA ILE A 10 -24.37 -47.75 49.52
C ILE A 10 -24.02 -48.85 50.51
N LEU A 11 -23.06 -48.62 51.42
CA LEU A 11 -22.63 -49.57 52.45
C LEU A 11 -23.76 -49.92 53.41
N ILE A 12 -24.58 -48.96 53.84
CA ILE A 12 -25.78 -49.23 54.66
C ILE A 12 -26.76 -50.10 53.89
N ARG A 13 -27.04 -49.78 52.63
CA ARG A 13 -27.97 -50.57 51.81
C ARG A 13 -27.44 -51.98 51.54
N VAL A 14 -26.15 -52.12 51.29
CA VAL A 14 -25.47 -53.41 51.15
C VAL A 14 -25.49 -54.17 52.48
N ALA A 15 -25.25 -53.52 53.61
CA ALA A 15 -25.31 -54.15 54.93
C ALA A 15 -26.72 -54.64 55.29
N LEU A 16 -27.76 -53.84 54.99
CA LEU A 16 -29.16 -54.24 55.16
C LEU A 16 -29.53 -55.43 54.25
N LEU A 17 -29.00 -55.46 53.04
CA LEU A 17 -29.19 -56.56 52.09
C LEU A 17 -28.49 -57.83 52.57
N VAL A 18 -27.25 -57.73 53.04
CA VAL A 18 -26.52 -58.86 53.64
C VAL A 18 -27.25 -59.38 54.88
N LEU A 19 -27.75 -58.49 55.75
CA LEU A 19 -28.54 -58.87 56.93
C LEU A 19 -29.84 -59.58 56.53
N SER A 20 -30.54 -59.09 55.50
CA SER A 20 -31.78 -59.69 55.01
C SER A 20 -31.53 -61.07 54.38
N ILE A 21 -30.42 -61.25 53.66
CA ILE A 21 -29.98 -62.56 53.14
C ILE A 21 -29.65 -63.51 54.28
N PHE A 22 -28.93 -63.06 55.31
CA PHE A 22 -28.58 -63.88 56.45
C PHE A 22 -29.83 -64.31 57.25
N LEU A 23 -30.77 -63.39 57.45
CA LEU A 23 -32.05 -63.65 58.10
C LEU A 23 -32.90 -64.65 57.30
N LEU A 24 -32.90 -64.54 55.96
CA LEU A 24 -33.56 -65.52 55.09
C LEU A 24 -32.92 -66.91 55.24
N ALA A 25 -31.60 -67.00 55.22
CA ALA A 25 -30.87 -68.26 55.37
C ALA A 25 -31.13 -68.91 56.74
N TYR A 26 -31.13 -68.10 57.81
CA TYR A 26 -31.43 -68.55 59.17
C TYR A 26 -32.87 -69.11 59.29
N ILE A 27 -33.87 -68.41 58.74
CA ILE A 27 -35.26 -68.87 58.76
C ILE A 27 -35.45 -70.17 57.96
N ILE A 28 -34.76 -70.32 56.83
CA ILE A 28 -34.81 -71.56 56.04
C ILE A 28 -34.23 -72.75 56.82
N TYR A 29 -33.15 -72.52 57.59
CA TYR A 29 -32.44 -73.59 58.30
C TYR A 29 -33.07 -73.98 59.65
N GLU A 30 -33.49 -73.01 60.46
CA GLU A 30 -33.85 -73.25 61.86
C GLU A 30 -35.36 -73.34 62.13
N VAL A 31 -36.19 -72.59 61.37
CA VAL A 31 -37.65 -72.56 61.56
C VAL A 31 -38.34 -72.48 60.19
N PRO A 32 -38.58 -73.62 59.51
CA PRO A 32 -39.14 -73.62 58.16
C PRO A 32 -40.59 -73.11 58.14
N ASN A 33 -40.73 -71.80 57.99
CA ASN A 33 -41.99 -71.09 57.78
C ASN A 33 -41.97 -70.45 56.39
N THR A 34 -42.72 -71.06 55.46
CA THR A 34 -42.78 -70.67 54.04
C THR A 34 -43.23 -69.23 53.85
N VAL A 35 -44.13 -68.71 54.70
CA VAL A 35 -44.66 -67.35 54.59
C VAL A 35 -43.57 -66.31 54.89
N ASN A 36 -42.76 -66.54 55.92
CA ASN A 36 -41.70 -65.61 56.32
C ASN A 36 -40.57 -65.57 55.28
N SER A 37 -40.18 -66.73 54.73
CA SER A 37 -39.16 -66.80 53.69
C SER A 37 -39.57 -66.05 52.42
N VAL A 38 -40.84 -66.14 52.01
CA VAL A 38 -41.36 -65.39 50.84
C VAL A 38 -41.35 -63.88 51.09
N PHE A 39 -41.74 -63.44 52.29
CA PHE A 39 -41.73 -62.02 52.63
C PHE A 39 -40.32 -61.42 52.58
N ILE A 40 -39.32 -62.12 53.14
CA ILE A 40 -37.93 -61.64 53.15
C ILE A 40 -37.32 -61.68 51.75
N ALA A 41 -37.63 -62.70 50.94
CA ALA A 41 -37.21 -62.74 49.54
C ALA A 41 -37.77 -61.54 48.75
N GLY A 42 -39.05 -61.18 48.96
CA GLY A 42 -39.65 -59.98 48.39
C GLY A 42 -38.94 -58.69 48.83
N LEU A 43 -38.59 -58.60 50.11
CA LEU A 43 -37.85 -57.46 50.68
C LEU A 43 -36.45 -57.32 50.06
N ILE A 44 -35.72 -58.41 49.83
CA ILE A 44 -34.42 -58.40 49.15
C ILE A 44 -34.56 -57.86 47.72
N ILE A 45 -35.57 -58.30 46.97
CA ILE A 45 -35.82 -57.80 45.61
C ILE A 45 -36.06 -56.29 45.60
N VAL A 46 -36.87 -55.79 46.54
CA VAL A 46 -37.13 -54.35 46.70
C VAL A 46 -35.85 -53.60 47.05
N GLN A 47 -35.01 -54.13 47.94
CA GLN A 47 -33.72 -53.53 48.29
C GLN A 47 -32.74 -53.48 47.11
N ILE A 48 -32.64 -54.55 46.32
CA ILE A 48 -31.83 -54.59 45.09
C ILE A 48 -32.34 -53.54 44.10
N TYR A 49 -33.64 -53.47 43.87
CA TYR A 49 -34.25 -52.49 42.98
C TYR A 49 -33.91 -51.04 43.38
N PHE A 50 -34.04 -50.71 44.67
CA PHE A 50 -33.67 -49.38 45.16
C PHE A 50 -32.18 -49.08 45.02
N LEU A 51 -31.30 -50.08 45.19
CA LEU A 51 -29.86 -49.92 45.02
C LEU A 51 -29.50 -49.61 43.56
N VAL A 52 -29.98 -50.43 42.62
CA VAL A 52 -29.77 -50.24 41.17
C VAL A 52 -30.32 -48.91 40.70
N ARG A 53 -31.55 -48.56 41.11
CA ARG A 53 -32.17 -47.27 40.76
C ARG A 53 -31.35 -46.05 41.19
N THR A 54 -30.67 -46.14 42.34
CA THR A 54 -29.79 -45.05 42.81
C THR A 54 -28.53 -44.92 41.95
N LEU A 55 -27.91 -46.03 41.54
CA LEU A 55 -26.72 -46.02 40.67
C LEU A 55 -27.06 -45.52 39.26
N ASP A 56 -28.15 -46.01 38.67
CA ASP A 56 -28.55 -45.61 37.31
C ASP A 56 -28.89 -44.13 37.22
N LYS A 57 -29.45 -43.55 38.28
CA LYS A 57 -29.76 -42.12 38.32
C LYS A 57 -28.50 -41.27 38.20
N THR A 58 -27.44 -41.63 38.93
CA THR A 58 -26.14 -40.93 38.84
C THR A 58 -25.51 -41.09 37.46
N ASN A 59 -25.52 -42.30 36.89
CA ASN A 59 -24.99 -42.53 35.55
C ASN A 59 -25.73 -41.72 34.47
N ARG A 60 -27.07 -41.64 34.56
CA ARG A 60 -27.88 -40.82 33.64
C ARG A 60 -27.53 -39.33 33.73
N GLU A 61 -27.26 -38.81 34.92
CA GLU A 61 -26.92 -37.38 35.09
C GLU A 61 -25.51 -37.04 34.58
N ILE A 62 -24.52 -37.93 34.78
CA ILE A 62 -23.19 -37.78 34.16
C ILE A 62 -23.30 -37.87 32.63
N ALA A 63 -24.06 -38.83 32.12
CA ALA A 63 -24.31 -38.95 30.68
C ALA A 63 -25.01 -37.71 30.13
N SER A 64 -25.98 -37.15 30.87
CA SER A 64 -26.64 -35.89 30.52
C SER A 64 -25.64 -34.74 30.45
N PHE A 65 -24.73 -34.62 31.43
CA PHE A 65 -23.69 -33.59 31.44
C PHE A 65 -22.73 -33.71 30.25
N LEU A 66 -22.27 -34.92 29.95
CA LEU A 66 -21.40 -35.17 28.79
C LEU A 66 -22.15 -34.91 27.47
N SER A 67 -23.43 -35.24 27.40
CA SER A 67 -24.30 -34.95 26.27
C SER A 67 -24.46 -33.44 26.07
N SER A 68 -24.69 -32.68 27.15
CA SER A 68 -24.74 -31.22 27.13
C SER A 68 -23.47 -30.60 26.56
N ILE A 69 -22.29 -31.12 26.94
CA ILE A 69 -21.01 -30.67 26.36
C ILE A 69 -20.90 -31.06 24.88
N LYS A 70 -21.24 -32.30 24.52
CA LYS A 70 -21.13 -32.79 23.14
C LYS A 70 -22.01 -32.00 22.16
N TYR A 71 -23.19 -31.58 22.59
CA TYR A 71 -24.17 -30.89 21.77
C TYR A 71 -24.21 -29.37 22.02
N ASP A 72 -23.20 -28.81 22.70
CA ASP A 72 -23.08 -27.37 23.01
C ASP A 72 -24.32 -26.78 23.73
N ASP A 73 -25.05 -27.61 24.49
CA ASP A 73 -26.21 -27.19 25.30
C ASP A 73 -25.81 -26.89 26.74
N PHE A 74 -25.39 -25.64 26.97
CA PHE A 74 -24.96 -25.13 28.28
C PHE A 74 -26.09 -24.48 29.08
N THR A 75 -27.36 -24.73 28.74
CA THR A 75 -28.53 -24.20 29.47
C THR A 75 -28.88 -25.03 30.71
N THR A 76 -28.43 -26.28 30.77
CA THR A 76 -28.72 -27.20 31.87
C THR A 76 -28.04 -26.77 33.17
N THR A 77 -28.75 -26.85 34.29
CA THR A 77 -28.20 -26.61 35.63
C THR A 77 -28.45 -27.82 36.52
N TYR A 78 -27.43 -28.23 37.28
CA TYR A 78 -27.52 -29.36 38.22
C TYR A 78 -27.83 -28.85 39.63
N PRO A 79 -28.73 -29.50 40.38
CA PRO A 79 -29.16 -29.03 41.70
C PRO A 79 -28.00 -29.05 42.71
N SER A 80 -27.75 -27.95 43.41
CA SER A 80 -26.59 -27.79 44.32
C SER A 80 -26.80 -28.32 45.74
N SER A 81 -27.99 -28.85 46.08
CA SER A 81 -28.31 -29.35 47.42
C SER A 81 -29.24 -30.57 47.42
N GLY A 82 -29.20 -31.38 48.49
CA GLY A 82 -30.17 -32.46 48.75
C GLY A 82 -29.73 -33.91 48.46
N ARG A 83 -28.50 -34.19 47.99
CA ARG A 83 -28.05 -35.57 47.65
C ARG A 83 -26.75 -36.04 48.33
N GLY A 84 -26.37 -35.35 49.40
CA GLY A 84 -25.15 -35.62 50.17
C GLY A 84 -23.95 -34.79 49.69
N LYS A 85 -23.02 -34.50 50.62
CA LYS A 85 -21.90 -33.57 50.43
C LYS A 85 -21.07 -33.84 49.16
N SER A 86 -20.75 -35.11 48.88
CA SER A 86 -19.95 -35.49 47.69
C SER A 86 -20.64 -35.23 46.36
N MET A 87 -21.96 -35.42 46.30
CA MET A 87 -22.72 -35.22 45.06
C MET A 87 -22.95 -33.73 44.82
N ASN A 88 -23.17 -32.97 45.89
CA ASN A 88 -23.24 -31.51 45.81
C ASN A 88 -21.89 -30.92 45.35
N GLU A 89 -20.76 -31.42 45.85
CA GLU A 89 -19.41 -31.05 45.35
C GLU A 89 -19.30 -31.31 43.84
N LEU A 90 -19.65 -32.52 43.37
CA LEU A 90 -19.60 -32.86 41.94
C LEU A 90 -20.51 -31.98 41.07
N TYR A 91 -21.75 -31.73 41.50
CA TYR A 91 -22.65 -30.85 40.75
C TYR A 91 -22.20 -29.39 40.74
N ASN A 92 -21.58 -28.92 41.83
CA ASN A 92 -20.98 -27.59 41.85
C ASN A 92 -19.81 -27.50 40.86
N GLU A 93 -19.00 -28.55 40.73
CA GLU A 93 -17.97 -28.63 39.68
C GLU A 93 -18.58 -28.65 38.28
N PHE A 94 -19.62 -29.45 38.02
CA PHE A 94 -20.32 -29.47 36.73
C PHE A 94 -20.88 -28.08 36.36
N ASN A 95 -21.56 -27.41 37.30
CA ASN A 95 -22.08 -26.08 37.09
C ASN A 95 -20.96 -25.04 36.86
N THR A 96 -19.81 -25.20 37.54
CA THR A 96 -18.64 -24.33 37.34
C THR A 96 -18.06 -24.49 35.94
N VAL A 97 -17.96 -25.73 35.45
CA VAL A 97 -17.51 -26.02 34.08
C VAL A 97 -18.49 -25.43 33.05
N ILE A 98 -19.80 -25.66 33.21
CA ILE A 98 -20.83 -25.12 32.31
C ILE A 98 -20.77 -23.59 32.27
N ARG A 99 -20.62 -22.93 33.44
CA ARG A 99 -20.48 -21.48 33.53
C ARG A 99 -19.24 -20.99 32.76
N LYS A 100 -18.07 -21.62 32.96
CA LYS A 100 -16.84 -21.26 32.22
C LYS A 100 -17.01 -21.41 30.71
N PHE A 101 -17.62 -22.49 30.23
CA PHE A 101 -17.87 -22.67 28.79
C PHE A 101 -18.84 -21.61 28.24
N ARG A 102 -19.88 -21.27 28.99
CA ARG A 102 -20.80 -20.20 28.62
C ARG A 102 -20.11 -18.84 28.53
N GLU A 103 -19.25 -18.52 29.49
CA GLU A 103 -18.42 -17.30 29.49
C GLU A 103 -17.48 -17.27 28.27
N ILE A 104 -16.72 -18.33 28.01
CA ILE A 104 -15.82 -18.42 26.85
C ILE A 104 -16.59 -18.28 25.53
N ARG A 105 -17.77 -18.88 25.42
CA ARG A 105 -18.62 -18.75 24.21
C ARG A 105 -19.11 -17.33 24.04
N ALA A 106 -19.63 -16.71 25.10
CA ALA A 106 -20.10 -15.33 25.06
C ALA A 106 -18.97 -14.38 24.69
N GLU A 107 -17.77 -14.57 25.24
CA GLU A 107 -16.58 -13.80 24.91
C GLU A 107 -16.18 -13.99 23.44
N LYS A 108 -16.16 -15.23 22.94
CA LYS A 108 -15.85 -15.54 21.53
C LYS A 108 -16.85 -14.89 20.58
N GLU A 109 -18.15 -14.94 20.91
CA GLU A 109 -19.22 -14.32 20.12
C GLU A 109 -19.11 -12.80 20.15
N ALA A 110 -18.88 -12.20 21.32
CA ALA A 110 -18.63 -10.77 21.46
C ALA A 110 -17.40 -10.32 20.65
N ASN A 111 -16.29 -11.06 20.72
CA ASN A 111 -15.08 -10.81 19.94
C ASN A 111 -15.36 -10.92 18.43
N TYR A 112 -16.11 -11.92 17.99
CA TYR A 112 -16.50 -12.06 16.58
C TYR A 112 -17.33 -10.86 16.10
N HIS A 113 -18.33 -10.43 16.89
CA HIS A 113 -19.12 -9.24 16.58
C HIS A 113 -18.28 -7.96 16.56
N TYR A 114 -17.34 -7.81 17.50
CA TYR A 114 -16.41 -6.69 17.56
C TYR A 114 -15.54 -6.62 16.29
N PHE A 115 -14.88 -7.71 15.90
CA PHE A 115 -14.08 -7.77 14.67
C PHE A 115 -14.92 -7.50 13.42
N ARG A 116 -16.11 -8.09 13.32
CA ARG A 116 -17.01 -7.85 12.19
C ARG A 116 -17.41 -6.38 12.10
N THR A 117 -17.67 -5.73 13.23
CA THR A 117 -18.05 -4.31 13.29
C THR A 117 -16.91 -3.42 12.81
N ILE A 118 -15.68 -3.68 13.27
CA ILE A 118 -14.47 -2.96 12.80
C ILE A 118 -14.34 -3.10 11.29
N VAL A 119 -14.33 -4.33 10.79
CA VAL A 119 -14.19 -4.59 9.34
C VAL A 119 -15.25 -3.87 8.54
N GLN A 120 -16.50 -3.82 9.02
CA GLN A 120 -17.60 -3.15 8.35
C GLN A 120 -17.55 -1.61 8.39
N HIS A 121 -16.86 -0.98 9.35
CA HIS A 121 -16.81 0.48 9.49
C HIS A 121 -15.47 1.11 9.08
N VAL A 122 -14.42 0.31 8.87
CA VAL A 122 -13.16 0.81 8.33
C VAL A 122 -13.40 1.43 6.96
N ALA A 123 -12.83 2.62 6.72
CA ALA A 123 -12.98 3.37 5.48
C ALA A 123 -12.31 2.73 4.26
N ILE A 124 -11.31 1.86 4.49
CA ILE A 124 -10.65 1.07 3.46
C ILE A 124 -11.59 -0.06 3.04
N GLY A 125 -11.78 -0.22 1.73
CA GLY A 125 -12.51 -1.35 1.17
C GLY A 125 -11.73 -2.65 1.36
N LEU A 126 -12.33 -3.63 2.03
CA LEU A 126 -11.73 -4.95 2.26
C LEU A 126 -12.54 -6.00 1.52
N VAL A 127 -11.84 -6.81 0.70
CA VAL A 127 -12.41 -7.95 -0.02
C VAL A 127 -11.51 -9.16 0.20
N THR A 128 -12.08 -10.28 0.62
CA THR A 128 -11.38 -11.56 0.67
C THR A 128 -12.02 -12.58 -0.25
N PHE A 129 -11.22 -13.34 -0.99
CA PHE A 129 -11.71 -14.41 -1.86
C PHE A 129 -10.76 -15.60 -1.93
N ASN A 130 -11.30 -16.79 -2.24
CA ASN A 130 -10.52 -18.03 -2.38
C ASN A 130 -9.92 -18.19 -3.80
N LYS A 131 -9.19 -19.28 -4.06
CA LYS A 131 -8.64 -19.59 -5.41
C LYS A 131 -9.69 -19.64 -6.52
N LEU A 132 -10.92 -20.01 -6.20
CA LEU A 132 -12.05 -20.09 -7.14
C LEU A 132 -12.69 -18.73 -7.40
N GLY A 133 -12.26 -17.68 -6.70
CA GLY A 133 -12.80 -16.33 -6.82
C GLY A 133 -14.08 -16.10 -6.03
N GLU A 134 -14.44 -16.97 -5.09
CA GLU A 134 -15.61 -16.81 -4.22
C GLU A 134 -15.29 -15.88 -3.06
N ILE A 135 -16.16 -14.90 -2.83
CA ILE A 135 -16.00 -13.86 -1.81
C ILE A 135 -16.34 -14.44 -0.43
N GLN A 136 -15.43 -14.29 0.52
CA GLN A 136 -15.64 -14.66 1.93
C GLN A 136 -16.07 -13.45 2.77
N ILE A 137 -15.42 -12.31 2.55
CA ILE A 137 -15.71 -11.07 3.26
C ILE A 137 -15.68 -9.92 2.26
N ILE A 138 -16.70 -9.07 2.34
CA ILE A 138 -16.71 -7.76 1.70
C ILE A 138 -17.31 -6.76 2.68
N ASN A 139 -16.61 -5.65 2.93
CA ASN A 139 -17.09 -4.62 3.83
C ASN A 139 -17.92 -3.54 3.12
N SER A 140 -18.60 -2.71 3.91
CA SER A 140 -19.44 -1.62 3.40
C SER A 140 -18.65 -0.63 2.54
N ALA A 141 -17.40 -0.32 2.91
CA ALA A 141 -16.54 0.57 2.15
C ALA A 141 -16.20 0.01 0.76
N ALA A 142 -15.85 -1.27 0.65
CA ALA A 142 -15.57 -1.91 -0.64
C ALA A 142 -16.80 -1.89 -1.55
N LYS A 143 -17.98 -2.20 -1.01
CA LYS A 143 -19.26 -2.13 -1.73
C LYS A 143 -19.51 -0.74 -2.31
N LYS A 144 -19.33 0.30 -1.49
CA LYS A 144 -19.50 1.70 -1.90
C LYS A 144 -18.48 2.15 -2.93
N LEU A 145 -17.20 1.79 -2.74
CA LEU A 145 -16.11 2.17 -3.65
C LEU A 145 -16.24 1.50 -5.03
N ILE A 146 -16.68 0.24 -5.06
CA ILE A 146 -16.85 -0.53 -6.29
C ILE A 146 -18.21 -0.22 -6.96
N GLY A 147 -19.23 0.16 -6.18
CA GLY A 147 -20.59 0.42 -6.67
C GLY A 147 -21.47 -0.83 -6.74
N VAL A 148 -21.34 -1.75 -5.78
CA VAL A 148 -22.09 -3.01 -5.76
C VAL A 148 -22.78 -3.26 -4.41
N ASP A 149 -24.03 -3.70 -4.44
CA ASP A 149 -24.80 -4.01 -3.21
C ASP A 149 -24.36 -5.34 -2.57
N SER A 150 -24.05 -6.33 -3.41
CA SER A 150 -23.59 -7.65 -3.01
C SER A 150 -22.64 -8.19 -4.07
N LEU A 151 -21.71 -9.05 -3.64
CA LEU A 151 -20.72 -9.66 -4.50
C LEU A 151 -20.46 -11.07 -3.99
N ASN A 152 -20.79 -12.09 -4.80
CA ASN A 152 -20.54 -13.48 -4.45
C ASN A 152 -19.25 -13.99 -5.09
N SER A 153 -18.93 -13.51 -6.30
CA SER A 153 -17.69 -13.82 -7.00
C SER A 153 -16.97 -12.57 -7.49
N ILE A 154 -15.63 -12.59 -7.45
CA ILE A 154 -14.80 -11.52 -8.03
C ILE A 154 -15.04 -11.34 -9.53
N PHE A 155 -15.44 -12.39 -10.25
CA PHE A 155 -15.62 -12.35 -11.70
C PHE A 155 -16.87 -11.56 -12.12
N GLU A 156 -17.80 -11.31 -11.19
CA GLU A 156 -18.94 -10.42 -11.44
C GLU A 156 -18.47 -8.97 -11.65
N LEU A 157 -17.33 -8.59 -11.06
CA LEU A 157 -16.73 -7.27 -11.23
C LEU A 157 -16.21 -7.01 -12.65
N SER A 158 -16.14 -8.04 -13.51
CA SER A 158 -15.82 -7.85 -14.93
C SER A 158 -16.83 -6.97 -15.65
N LYS A 159 -18.08 -6.88 -15.13
CA LYS A 159 -19.10 -5.95 -15.65
C LYS A 159 -18.81 -4.49 -15.30
N VAL A 160 -18.16 -4.24 -14.17
CA VAL A 160 -17.78 -2.90 -13.69
C VAL A 160 -16.47 -2.46 -14.33
N SER A 161 -15.45 -3.31 -14.25
CA SER A 161 -14.16 -3.06 -14.90
C SER A 161 -13.39 -4.37 -15.11
N PRO A 162 -13.13 -4.77 -16.36
CA PRO A 162 -12.28 -5.93 -16.65
C PRO A 162 -10.86 -5.78 -16.11
N LYS A 163 -10.30 -4.56 -16.13
CA LYS A 163 -8.95 -4.27 -15.61
C LYS A 163 -8.84 -4.48 -14.10
N LEU A 164 -9.92 -4.24 -13.35
CA LEU A 164 -9.98 -4.49 -11.92
C LEU A 164 -9.80 -5.98 -11.64
N VAL A 165 -10.60 -6.84 -12.28
CA VAL A 165 -10.52 -8.30 -12.10
C VAL A 165 -9.16 -8.85 -12.50
N GLU A 166 -8.62 -8.40 -13.63
CA GLU A 166 -7.31 -8.83 -14.10
C GLU A 166 -6.21 -8.51 -13.07
N SER A 167 -6.25 -7.31 -12.49
CA SER A 167 -5.30 -6.89 -11.46
C SER A 167 -5.45 -7.72 -10.18
N LEU A 168 -6.68 -7.95 -9.71
CA LEU A 168 -6.95 -8.75 -8.51
C LEU A 168 -6.44 -10.20 -8.65
N VAL A 169 -6.56 -10.77 -9.85
CA VAL A 169 -6.12 -12.14 -10.13
C VAL A 169 -4.59 -12.21 -10.29
N LYS A 170 -3.99 -11.30 -11.06
CA LYS A 170 -2.55 -11.34 -11.39
C LYS A 170 -1.64 -10.91 -10.24
N LEU A 171 -2.09 -9.99 -9.37
CA LEU A 171 -1.27 -9.49 -8.28
C LEU A 171 -1.03 -10.59 -7.24
N LYS A 172 0.24 -10.72 -6.85
CA LYS A 172 0.70 -11.58 -5.76
C LYS A 172 0.90 -10.76 -4.49
N THR A 173 1.22 -11.43 -3.39
CA THR A 173 1.55 -10.79 -2.11
C THR A 173 2.54 -9.63 -2.26
N GLY A 174 2.17 -8.45 -1.77
CA GLY A 174 2.98 -7.22 -1.84
C GLY A 174 2.79 -6.41 -3.13
N GLY A 175 2.00 -6.92 -4.08
CA GLY A 175 1.64 -6.20 -5.29
C GLY A 175 0.64 -5.08 -5.02
N SER A 176 0.87 -3.93 -5.62
CA SER A 176 -0.07 -2.82 -5.66
C SER A 176 -0.38 -2.39 -7.08
N ALA A 177 -1.59 -1.87 -7.30
CA ALA A 177 -1.99 -1.31 -8.59
C ALA A 177 -2.90 -0.10 -8.38
N LEU A 178 -2.79 0.87 -9.28
CA LEU A 178 -3.72 1.99 -9.39
C LEU A 178 -4.73 1.68 -10.48
N ILE A 179 -6.02 1.78 -10.15
CA ILE A 179 -7.11 1.46 -11.06
C ILE A 179 -8.08 2.63 -11.10
N GLU A 180 -8.38 3.07 -12.31
CA GLU A 180 -9.43 4.05 -12.56
C GLU A 180 -10.78 3.31 -12.71
N LEU A 181 -11.75 3.65 -11.87
CA LEU A 181 -13.13 3.23 -12.02
C LEU A 181 -13.97 4.43 -12.43
N THR A 182 -14.94 4.19 -13.31
CA THR A 182 -15.99 5.15 -13.63
C THR A 182 -17.29 4.61 -13.07
N ASN A 183 -17.84 5.26 -12.06
CA ASN A 183 -19.11 4.88 -11.45
C ASN A 183 -20.08 6.05 -11.52
N GLU A 184 -21.29 5.84 -12.06
CA GLU A 184 -22.32 6.87 -12.24
C GLU A 184 -21.83 8.18 -12.89
N GLY A 185 -20.86 8.08 -13.81
CA GLY A 185 -20.25 9.24 -14.49
C GLY A 185 -19.13 9.94 -13.72
N THR A 186 -18.89 9.58 -12.46
CA THR A 186 -17.73 10.04 -11.68
C THR A 186 -16.54 9.10 -11.90
N ARG A 187 -15.37 9.67 -12.19
CA ARG A 187 -14.10 8.94 -12.29
C ARG A 187 -13.44 8.95 -10.92
N THR A 188 -13.01 7.79 -10.45
CA THR A 188 -12.36 7.64 -9.14
C THR A 188 -11.10 6.81 -9.30
N GLN A 189 -9.99 7.32 -8.79
CA GLN A 189 -8.75 6.55 -8.70
C GLN A 189 -8.70 5.73 -7.41
N LEU A 190 -8.56 4.42 -7.57
CA LEU A 190 -8.46 3.47 -6.49
C LEU A 190 -7.05 2.86 -6.43
N SER A 191 -6.46 2.86 -5.24
CA SER A 191 -5.26 2.10 -4.92
C SER A 191 -5.65 0.74 -4.37
N ILE A 192 -5.09 -0.31 -4.95
CA ILE A 192 -5.35 -1.70 -4.58
C ILE A 192 -4.06 -2.33 -4.07
N TYR A 193 -4.17 -3.05 -2.97
CA TYR A 193 -3.08 -3.82 -2.38
C TYR A 193 -3.53 -5.25 -2.07
N VAL A 194 -2.71 -6.23 -2.43
CA VAL A 194 -3.06 -7.66 -2.32
C VAL A 194 -2.09 -8.41 -1.40
N ILE A 195 -2.65 -9.21 -0.50
CA ILE A 195 -1.93 -10.15 0.38
C ILE A 195 -2.54 -11.53 0.19
N GLU A 196 -1.73 -12.57 -0.01
CA GLU A 196 -2.18 -13.96 0.04
C GLU A 196 -2.05 -14.51 1.47
N LEU A 197 -3.07 -15.23 1.92
CA LEU A 197 -3.21 -15.76 3.27
C LEU A 197 -3.53 -17.25 3.16
N VAL A 198 -3.01 -18.06 4.08
CA VAL A 198 -3.39 -19.48 4.20
C VAL A 198 -4.14 -19.67 5.51
N LEU A 199 -5.41 -20.04 5.43
CA LEU A 199 -6.25 -20.31 6.60
C LEU A 199 -6.79 -21.74 6.53
N ARG A 200 -6.48 -22.56 7.53
CA ARG A 200 -6.94 -23.96 7.62
C ARG A 200 -6.59 -24.81 6.38
N GLY A 201 -5.48 -24.49 5.70
CA GLY A 201 -5.03 -25.20 4.50
C GLY A 201 -5.62 -24.68 3.18
N GLU A 202 -6.50 -23.68 3.23
CA GLU A 202 -7.03 -23.01 2.04
C GLU A 202 -6.34 -21.66 1.83
N GLU A 203 -6.05 -21.33 0.57
CA GLU A 203 -5.46 -20.05 0.19
C GLU A 203 -6.56 -19.02 -0.12
N PHE A 204 -6.41 -17.85 0.47
CA PHE A 204 -7.26 -16.69 0.29
C PHE A 204 -6.42 -15.49 -0.15
N LYS A 205 -7.01 -14.59 -0.93
CA LYS A 205 -6.47 -13.25 -1.18
C LYS A 205 -7.24 -12.25 -0.36
N LEU A 206 -6.54 -11.42 0.42
CA LEU A 206 -7.07 -10.21 1.04
C LEU A 206 -6.67 -9.02 0.19
N VAL A 207 -7.67 -8.24 -0.19
CA VAL A 207 -7.52 -7.06 -1.04
C VAL A 207 -8.00 -5.85 -0.27
N SER A 208 -7.11 -4.87 -0.16
CA SER A 208 -7.40 -3.54 0.37
C SER A 208 -7.57 -2.57 -0.79
N ILE A 209 -8.65 -1.80 -0.78
CA ILE A 209 -9.04 -0.83 -1.81
C ILE A 209 -9.21 0.52 -1.13
N GLN A 210 -8.50 1.53 -1.61
CA GLN A 210 -8.56 2.89 -1.06
C GLN A 210 -8.82 3.90 -2.17
N ASN A 211 -9.74 4.84 -1.94
CA ASN A 211 -9.88 6.01 -2.78
C ASN A 211 -8.74 6.99 -2.47
N ILE A 212 -7.96 7.36 -3.49
CA ILE A 212 -6.87 8.31 -3.38
C ILE A 212 -7.09 9.56 -4.25
N GLN A 213 -8.30 9.71 -4.80
CA GLN A 213 -8.64 10.79 -5.72
C GLN A 213 -8.47 12.17 -5.06
N SER A 214 -8.99 12.35 -3.84
CA SER A 214 -8.90 13.62 -3.11
C SER A 214 -7.45 14.03 -2.83
N GLU A 215 -6.64 13.07 -2.38
CA GLU A 215 -5.23 13.30 -2.06
C GLU A 215 -4.41 13.58 -3.31
N LEU A 216 -4.75 12.92 -4.43
CA LEU A 216 -4.13 13.21 -5.72
C LEU A 216 -4.53 14.59 -6.23
N GLU A 217 -5.81 14.94 -6.19
CA GLU A 217 -6.33 16.26 -6.59
C GLU A 217 -5.71 17.39 -5.77
N GLU A 218 -5.54 17.21 -4.46
CA GLU A 218 -4.84 18.16 -3.59
C GLU A 218 -3.39 18.35 -4.02
N LYS A 219 -2.65 17.24 -4.26
CA LYS A 219 -1.26 17.30 -4.73
C LYS A 219 -1.13 17.91 -6.11
N GLU A 220 -2.08 17.65 -7.00
CA GLU A 220 -2.15 18.27 -8.32
C GLU A 220 -2.43 19.77 -8.20
N MET A 221 -3.40 20.17 -7.37
CA MET A 221 -3.73 21.57 -7.11
C MET A 221 -2.54 22.33 -6.53
N ASP A 222 -1.87 21.78 -5.53
CA ASP A 222 -0.65 22.36 -4.95
C ASP A 222 0.43 22.56 -6.01
N ALA A 223 0.66 21.55 -6.84
CA ALA A 223 1.62 21.63 -7.95
C ALA A 223 1.21 22.72 -8.95
N TRP A 224 -0.07 22.79 -9.31
CA TRP A 224 -0.63 23.81 -10.20
C TRP A 224 -0.49 25.22 -9.64
N GLN A 225 -0.83 25.43 -8.37
CA GLN A 225 -0.69 26.72 -7.71
C GLN A 225 0.78 27.16 -7.66
N ASN A 226 1.69 26.24 -7.37
CA ASN A 226 3.11 26.51 -7.39
C ASN A 226 3.60 26.91 -8.79
N LEU A 227 3.14 26.20 -9.83
CA LEU A 227 3.45 26.56 -11.22
C LEU A 227 2.91 27.94 -11.60
N ILE A 228 1.64 28.26 -11.28
CA ILE A 228 1.03 29.57 -11.56
C ILE A 228 1.79 30.68 -10.83
N ARG A 229 2.23 30.46 -9.59
CA ARG A 229 3.00 31.44 -8.83
C ARG A 229 4.33 31.74 -9.50
N VAL A 230 5.06 30.70 -9.91
CA VAL A 230 6.34 30.85 -10.64
C VAL A 230 6.13 31.56 -11.98
N LEU A 231 5.12 31.14 -12.76
CA LEU A 231 4.77 31.78 -14.03
C LEU A 231 4.46 33.26 -13.87
N THR A 232 3.60 33.61 -12.90
CA THR A 232 3.22 35.00 -12.62
C THR A 232 4.45 35.82 -12.23
N HIS A 233 5.32 35.27 -11.37
CA HIS A 233 6.53 35.96 -10.94
C HIS A 233 7.48 36.23 -12.12
N GLU A 234 7.74 35.22 -12.97
CA GLU A 234 8.63 35.37 -14.12
C GLU A 234 8.08 36.29 -15.23
N ILE A 235 6.76 36.24 -15.47
CA ILE A 235 6.09 37.16 -16.39
C ILE A 235 6.19 38.59 -15.85
N MET A 236 5.81 38.83 -14.60
CA MET A 236 5.83 40.19 -14.03
C MET A 236 7.25 40.75 -13.96
N ASN A 237 8.24 39.94 -13.57
CA ASN A 237 9.65 40.35 -13.52
C ASN A 237 10.22 40.73 -14.89
N SER A 238 9.64 40.21 -15.97
CA SER A 238 10.04 40.55 -17.34
C SER A 238 9.25 41.73 -17.88
N VAL A 239 7.92 41.72 -17.69
CA VAL A 239 6.97 42.69 -18.27
C VAL A 239 7.04 44.06 -17.57
N THR A 240 7.20 44.12 -16.24
CA THR A 240 7.20 45.39 -15.51
C THR A 240 8.38 46.29 -15.93
N PRO A 241 9.64 45.82 -15.98
CA PRO A 241 10.75 46.64 -16.49
C PRO A 241 10.62 46.98 -17.97
N LEU A 242 10.05 46.08 -18.78
CA LEU A 242 9.78 46.34 -20.20
C LEU A 242 8.86 47.54 -20.38
N SER A 243 7.72 47.54 -19.67
CA SER A 243 6.75 48.64 -19.74
C SER A 243 7.33 49.95 -19.23
N SER A 244 8.10 49.92 -18.12
CA SER A 244 8.71 51.12 -17.56
C SER A 244 9.74 51.72 -18.50
N LEU A 245 10.66 50.91 -19.04
CA LEU A 245 11.70 51.39 -19.96
C LEU A 245 11.10 51.86 -21.28
N ALA A 246 10.08 51.18 -21.79
CA ALA A 246 9.38 51.61 -22.99
C ALA A 246 8.71 52.97 -22.79
N ASN A 247 8.06 53.18 -21.64
CA ASN A 247 7.45 54.47 -21.29
C ASN A 247 8.50 55.58 -21.13
N THR A 248 9.66 55.30 -20.52
CA THR A 248 10.77 56.27 -20.42
C THR A 248 11.28 56.67 -21.81
N VAL A 249 11.47 55.68 -22.70
CA VAL A 249 11.88 55.94 -24.08
C VAL A 249 10.82 56.74 -24.84
N GLU A 250 9.55 56.42 -24.64
CA GLU A 250 8.42 57.14 -25.27
C GLU A 250 8.37 58.60 -24.82
N VAL A 251 8.39 58.88 -23.51
CA VAL A 251 8.37 60.25 -22.97
C VAL A 251 9.57 61.07 -23.47
N ASN A 252 10.79 60.53 -23.35
CA ASN A 252 12.00 61.24 -23.78
C ASN A 252 12.02 61.51 -25.30
N LEU A 253 11.39 60.66 -26.12
CA LEU A 253 11.27 60.88 -27.56
C LEU A 253 10.18 61.90 -27.89
N VAL A 254 9.02 61.85 -27.22
CA VAL A 254 7.89 62.77 -27.47
C VAL A 254 8.28 64.21 -27.11
N ASP A 255 8.89 64.43 -25.95
CA ASP A 255 9.30 65.76 -25.50
C ASP A 255 10.28 66.41 -26.51
N ASN A 256 11.24 65.63 -27.03
CA ASN A 256 12.20 66.10 -28.02
C ASN A 256 11.61 66.34 -29.43
N ILE A 257 10.56 65.60 -29.81
CA ILE A 257 9.87 65.76 -31.10
C ILE A 257 8.93 66.97 -31.07
N GLU A 258 8.24 67.24 -29.95
CA GLU A 258 7.31 68.37 -29.83
C GLU A 258 8.05 69.71 -29.70
N ASP A 259 9.20 69.75 -29.02
CA ASP A 259 9.97 70.99 -28.80
C ASP A 259 11.03 71.28 -29.88
N ASP A 260 11.18 70.44 -30.92
CA ASP A 260 12.21 70.54 -31.98
C ASP A 260 13.64 70.67 -31.41
N VAL A 261 13.89 70.04 -30.26
CA VAL A 261 15.16 70.08 -29.55
C VAL A 261 16.07 68.96 -30.07
N PRO A 262 17.34 69.25 -30.43
CA PRO A 262 18.28 68.22 -30.82
C PRO A 262 18.57 67.27 -29.64
N ILE A 263 18.29 65.99 -29.82
CA ILE A 263 18.60 64.95 -28.80
C ILE A 263 20.11 64.97 -28.51
N GLU A 264 20.46 65.18 -27.24
CA GLU A 264 21.85 65.16 -26.82
C GLU A 264 22.44 63.74 -26.90
N LYS A 265 23.75 63.63 -27.10
CA LYS A 265 24.42 62.34 -27.25
C LYS A 265 24.23 61.44 -26.01
N GLU A 266 24.17 62.03 -24.82
CA GLU A 266 23.97 61.32 -23.56
C GLU A 266 22.55 60.72 -23.46
N GLU A 267 21.52 61.48 -23.85
CA GLU A 267 20.13 60.99 -23.95
C GLU A 267 19.99 59.86 -24.99
N LEU A 268 20.70 59.96 -26.12
CA LEU A 268 20.70 58.91 -27.13
C LEU A 268 21.33 57.61 -26.61
N GLU A 269 22.38 57.70 -25.78
CA GLU A 269 23.02 56.56 -25.12
C GLU A 269 22.08 55.89 -24.11
N ASP A 270 21.32 56.66 -23.34
CA ASP A 270 20.31 56.16 -22.40
C ASP A 270 19.13 55.46 -23.10
N ILE A 271 18.61 56.04 -24.18
CA ILE A 271 17.57 55.42 -25.03
C ILE A 271 18.09 54.11 -25.61
N TYR A 272 19.32 54.09 -26.12
CA TYR A 272 19.94 52.89 -26.67
C TYR A 272 20.06 51.78 -25.62
N LEU A 273 20.50 52.12 -24.40
CA LEU A 273 20.61 51.16 -23.29
C LEU A 273 19.23 50.62 -22.85
N ALA A 274 18.21 51.48 -22.82
CA ALA A 274 16.83 51.10 -22.51
C ALA A 274 16.29 50.12 -23.57
N VAL A 275 16.44 50.43 -24.87
CA VAL A 275 16.03 49.56 -25.99
C VAL A 275 16.78 48.24 -25.97
N GLN A 276 18.09 48.24 -25.69
CA GLN A 276 18.87 47.00 -25.58
C GLN A 276 18.39 46.13 -24.41
N THR A 277 18.03 46.76 -23.28
CA THR A 277 17.47 46.05 -22.13
C THR A 277 16.09 45.49 -22.43
N ILE A 278 15.23 46.24 -23.14
CA ILE A 278 13.93 45.80 -23.63
C ILE A 278 14.08 44.56 -24.53
N LYS A 279 14.98 44.62 -25.51
CA LYS A 279 15.25 43.48 -26.41
C LYS A 279 15.65 42.24 -25.62
N ARG A 280 16.64 42.36 -24.73
CA ARG A 280 17.15 41.24 -23.92
C ARG A 280 16.08 40.63 -23.02
N ARG A 281 15.24 41.46 -22.37
CA ARG A 281 14.14 40.98 -21.50
C ARG A 281 13.04 40.29 -22.31
N SER A 282 12.70 40.83 -23.48
CA SER A 282 11.71 40.24 -24.38
C SER A 282 12.15 38.86 -24.91
N GLU A 283 13.41 38.75 -25.35
CA GLU A 283 13.99 37.46 -25.75
C GLU A 283 14.01 36.43 -24.60
N GLY A 284 14.31 36.90 -23.38
CA GLY A 284 14.22 36.08 -22.17
C GLY A 284 12.83 35.54 -21.92
N LEU A 285 11.80 36.39 -22.02
CA LEU A 285 10.40 36.00 -21.85
C LEU A 285 9.94 35.02 -22.93
N ILE A 286 10.33 35.22 -24.20
CA ILE A 286 10.03 34.29 -25.29
C ILE A 286 10.67 32.91 -25.01
N ARG A 287 11.93 32.88 -24.58
CA ARG A 287 12.60 31.64 -24.18
C ARG A 287 11.85 30.95 -23.04
N PHE A 288 11.49 31.69 -21.99
CA PHE A 288 10.71 31.17 -20.86
C PHE A 288 9.36 30.56 -21.29
N VAL A 289 8.60 31.24 -22.15
CA VAL A 289 7.31 30.73 -22.64
C VAL A 289 7.50 29.47 -23.51
N SER A 290 8.52 29.46 -24.37
CA SER A 290 8.86 28.29 -25.19
C SER A 290 9.23 27.08 -24.31
N ASP A 291 10.07 27.33 -23.31
CA ASP A 291 10.53 26.37 -22.32
C ASP A 291 9.34 25.78 -21.51
N PHE A 292 8.42 26.62 -21.06
CA PHE A 292 7.18 26.17 -20.41
C PHE A 292 6.27 25.35 -21.35
N ARG A 293 6.15 25.75 -22.62
CA ARG A 293 5.38 24.99 -23.61
C ARG A 293 5.96 23.59 -23.83
N ASN A 294 7.28 23.48 -23.89
CA ASN A 294 7.97 22.19 -24.05
C ASN A 294 7.74 21.27 -22.84
N LEU A 295 7.62 21.83 -21.63
CA LEU A 295 7.28 21.06 -20.43
C LEU A 295 5.83 20.56 -20.43
N THR A 296 4.88 21.33 -20.97
CA THR A 296 3.44 21.02 -20.91
C THR A 296 2.93 20.21 -22.10
N ARG A 297 3.68 20.17 -23.22
CA ARG A 297 3.30 19.44 -24.44
C ARG A 297 4.39 18.47 -24.88
N ILE A 298 4.59 17.41 -24.10
CA ILE A 298 5.44 16.29 -24.53
C ILE A 298 4.62 15.41 -25.49
N PRO A 299 5.04 15.24 -26.76
CA PRO A 299 4.34 14.40 -27.71
C PRO A 299 4.26 12.94 -27.22
N GLU A 300 3.29 12.18 -27.73
CA GLU A 300 3.25 10.74 -27.48
C GLU A 300 4.49 10.07 -28.12
N PRO A 301 5.27 9.28 -27.36
CA PRO A 301 6.50 8.69 -27.88
C PRO A 301 6.24 7.71 -29.01
N LYS A 302 7.01 7.82 -30.10
CA LYS A 302 7.06 6.81 -31.16
C LYS A 302 8.08 5.76 -30.78
N ILE A 303 7.64 4.80 -29.97
CA ILE A 303 8.50 3.74 -29.44
C ILE A 303 8.99 2.84 -30.58
N GLN A 304 10.32 2.69 -30.67
CA GLN A 304 10.99 1.78 -31.59
C GLN A 304 12.13 1.06 -30.88
N GLU A 305 12.51 -0.12 -31.37
CA GLU A 305 13.65 -0.87 -30.84
C GLU A 305 14.97 -0.26 -31.37
N ILE A 306 15.86 0.16 -30.48
CA ILE A 306 17.14 0.79 -30.82
C ILE A 306 18.25 0.19 -29.95
N GLU A 307 19.43 -0.01 -30.55
CA GLU A 307 20.65 -0.37 -29.83
C GLU A 307 21.21 0.85 -29.07
N PHE A 308 21.61 0.65 -27.80
CA PHE A 308 22.19 1.74 -26.99
C PHE A 308 23.40 2.40 -27.63
N SER A 309 24.24 1.64 -28.31
CA SER A 309 25.43 2.13 -29.02
C SER A 309 25.07 3.28 -29.95
N LYS A 310 24.03 3.11 -30.78
CA LYS A 310 23.59 4.12 -31.75
C LYS A 310 23.11 5.40 -31.10
N VAL A 311 22.46 5.30 -29.94
CA VAL A 311 22.01 6.47 -29.18
C VAL A 311 23.22 7.22 -28.63
N ILE A 312 24.15 6.51 -27.98
CA ILE A 312 25.34 7.13 -27.39
C ILE A 312 26.30 7.69 -28.45
N ASP A 313 26.48 7.01 -29.58
CA ASP A 313 27.30 7.50 -30.69
C ASP A 313 26.76 8.83 -31.23
N HIS A 314 25.44 8.96 -31.35
CA HIS A 314 24.81 10.22 -31.75
C HIS A 314 25.11 11.34 -30.76
N ILE A 315 24.97 11.10 -29.45
CA ILE A 315 25.26 12.08 -28.40
C ILE A 315 26.74 12.48 -28.41
N LYS A 316 27.63 11.50 -28.59
CA LYS A 316 29.08 11.74 -28.68
C LYS A 316 29.42 12.67 -29.84
N VAL A 317 28.81 12.47 -31.00
CA VAL A 317 29.00 13.35 -32.17
C VAL A 317 28.46 14.75 -31.92
N LEU A 318 27.24 14.86 -31.37
CA LEU A 318 26.58 16.13 -31.14
C LEU A 318 27.36 17.04 -30.17
N LEU A 319 27.95 16.45 -29.12
CA LEU A 319 28.65 17.17 -28.06
C LEU A 319 30.18 17.12 -28.18
N ALA A 320 30.72 16.51 -29.24
CA ALA A 320 32.16 16.30 -29.44
C ALA A 320 32.96 17.60 -29.30
N HIS A 321 32.53 18.66 -30.00
CA HIS A 321 33.24 19.93 -30.03
C HIS A 321 33.27 20.59 -28.64
N GLU A 322 32.18 20.52 -27.88
CA GLU A 322 32.10 21.13 -26.54
C GLU A 322 32.93 20.34 -25.52
N MET A 323 32.92 19.01 -25.62
CA MET A 323 33.76 18.13 -24.80
C MET A 323 35.26 18.34 -25.07
N GLU A 324 35.66 18.42 -26.34
CA GLU A 324 37.04 18.64 -26.75
C GLU A 324 37.54 20.02 -26.30
N THR A 325 36.75 21.07 -26.52
CA THR A 325 37.09 22.44 -26.10
C THR A 325 37.30 22.54 -24.57
N ARG A 326 36.59 21.75 -23.78
CA ARG A 326 36.70 21.74 -22.31
C ARG A 326 37.68 20.69 -21.77
N GLY A 327 38.28 19.86 -22.62
CA GLY A 327 39.20 18.79 -22.23
C GLY A 327 38.52 17.67 -21.43
N ILE A 328 37.26 17.33 -21.76
CA ILE A 328 36.48 16.34 -21.01
C ILE A 328 36.70 14.93 -21.59
N GLN A 329 37.13 13.99 -20.74
CA GLN A 329 37.23 12.59 -21.08
C GLN A 329 35.84 11.92 -21.02
N PHE A 330 35.34 11.47 -22.17
CA PHE A 330 34.04 10.81 -22.29
C PHE A 330 34.21 9.28 -22.46
N VAL A 331 33.89 8.52 -21.41
CA VAL A 331 34.07 7.06 -21.34
C VAL A 331 32.72 6.37 -21.46
N VAL A 332 32.61 5.36 -22.32
CA VAL A 332 31.36 4.63 -22.58
C VAL A 332 31.60 3.13 -22.45
N ASN A 333 30.86 2.49 -21.54
CA ASN A 333 30.85 1.04 -21.34
C ASN A 333 29.43 0.51 -21.54
N ILE A 334 29.25 -0.45 -22.45
CA ILE A 334 27.96 -1.06 -22.76
C ILE A 334 28.09 -2.58 -22.61
N ASN A 335 27.27 -3.19 -21.76
CA ASN A 335 27.28 -4.63 -21.51
C ASN A 335 25.85 -5.20 -21.35
N PRO A 336 25.39 -6.11 -22.23
CA PRO A 336 26.07 -6.64 -23.40
C PRO A 336 26.16 -5.60 -24.53
N LYS A 337 27.09 -5.78 -25.49
CA LYS A 337 27.34 -4.79 -26.57
C LYS A 337 26.13 -4.56 -27.48
N ASP A 338 25.26 -5.55 -27.60
CA ASP A 338 24.01 -5.55 -28.37
C ASP A 338 22.79 -5.17 -27.52
N LEU A 339 22.98 -4.49 -26.40
CA LEU A 339 21.87 -4.08 -25.53
C LEU A 339 20.89 -3.15 -26.29
N LYS A 340 19.63 -3.56 -26.32
CA LYS A 340 18.53 -2.86 -27.00
C LYS A 340 17.54 -2.26 -26.00
N ILE A 341 16.90 -1.18 -26.41
CA ILE A 341 15.83 -0.48 -25.69
C ILE A 341 14.67 -0.16 -26.60
N HIS A 342 13.47 -0.06 -26.02
CA HIS A 342 12.25 0.32 -26.70
C HIS A 342 11.93 1.77 -26.38
N VAL A 343 12.36 2.70 -27.23
CA VAL A 343 12.24 4.14 -26.96
C VAL A 343 11.97 4.96 -28.21
N ASP A 344 11.48 6.17 -28.02
CA ASP A 344 11.56 7.22 -29.02
C ASP A 344 12.97 7.84 -29.01
N LYS A 345 13.67 7.75 -30.14
CA LYS A 345 15.06 8.18 -30.25
C LYS A 345 15.23 9.66 -29.93
N GLU A 346 14.38 10.52 -30.50
CA GLU A 346 14.54 11.97 -30.42
C GLU A 346 14.30 12.46 -28.99
N LEU A 347 13.30 11.88 -28.32
CA LEU A 347 13.00 12.21 -26.92
C LEU A 347 14.10 11.72 -25.97
N ILE A 348 14.67 10.53 -26.20
CA ILE A 348 15.79 10.05 -25.39
C ILE A 348 17.07 10.82 -25.66
N ASP A 349 17.33 11.22 -26.91
CA ASP A 349 18.45 12.11 -27.23
C ASP A 349 18.32 13.40 -26.40
N GLN A 350 17.13 13.99 -26.32
CA GLN A 350 16.88 15.17 -25.49
C GLN A 350 17.18 14.94 -24.00
N VAL A 351 16.80 13.79 -23.44
CA VAL A 351 17.13 13.41 -22.05
C VAL A 351 18.64 13.34 -21.85
N LEU A 352 19.34 12.67 -22.76
CA LEU A 352 20.78 12.46 -22.66
C LEU A 352 21.56 13.75 -22.84
N ILE A 353 21.18 14.60 -23.81
CA ILE A 353 21.76 15.93 -23.99
C ILE A 353 21.63 16.74 -22.70
N ASN A 354 20.43 16.78 -22.10
CA ASN A 354 20.21 17.52 -20.86
C ASN A 354 21.07 17.02 -19.71
N ILE A 355 21.21 15.70 -19.53
CA ILE A 355 22.01 15.13 -18.44
C ILE A 355 23.51 15.34 -18.70
N VAL A 356 23.99 15.08 -19.93
CA VAL A 356 25.39 15.23 -20.28
C VAL A 356 25.81 16.70 -20.25
N GLN A 357 25.00 17.63 -20.73
CA GLN A 357 25.26 19.07 -20.55
C GLN A 357 25.32 19.43 -19.07
N ASN A 358 24.37 18.95 -18.26
CA ASN A 358 24.41 19.20 -16.82
C ASN A 358 25.69 18.68 -16.16
N ALA A 359 26.17 17.51 -16.55
CA ALA A 359 27.46 16.97 -16.15
C ALA A 359 28.62 17.88 -16.61
N MET A 360 28.68 18.27 -17.89
CA MET A 360 29.72 19.16 -18.42
C MET A 360 29.78 20.52 -17.71
N HIS A 361 28.66 21.03 -17.22
CA HIS A 361 28.58 22.27 -16.46
C HIS A 361 28.94 22.11 -14.97
N ALA A 362 28.89 20.89 -14.43
CA ALA A 362 29.21 20.60 -13.04
C ALA A 362 30.72 20.36 -12.83
N LEU A 363 31.45 20.04 -13.90
CA LEU A 363 32.90 19.84 -13.88
C LEU A 363 33.62 21.14 -13.52
N ASN A 364 34.51 21.07 -12.54
CA ASN A 364 35.27 22.23 -12.08
C ASN A 364 36.33 22.60 -13.12
N GLU A 365 36.48 23.89 -13.44
CA GLU A 365 37.48 24.31 -14.43
C GLU A 365 38.92 24.00 -14.02
N ASN A 366 39.18 23.94 -12.70
CA ASN A 366 40.49 23.77 -12.08
C ASN A 366 40.90 22.31 -11.82
N GLU A 367 40.04 21.33 -12.12
CA GLU A 367 40.40 19.91 -11.99
C GLU A 367 41.24 19.44 -13.18
N GLU A 368 42.31 18.69 -12.89
CA GLU A 368 43.22 18.13 -13.90
C GLU A 368 42.54 17.02 -14.73
N GLU A 369 41.59 16.28 -14.15
CA GLU A 369 40.86 15.20 -14.82
C GLU A 369 39.36 15.52 -14.84
N LYS A 370 38.83 15.90 -16.01
CA LYS A 370 37.40 16.12 -16.22
C LYS A 370 36.80 14.90 -16.90
N MET A 371 35.91 14.17 -16.23
CA MET A 371 35.43 12.88 -16.72
C MET A 371 33.92 12.73 -16.66
N ILE A 372 33.36 12.16 -17.73
CA ILE A 372 31.97 11.70 -17.79
C ILE A 372 31.98 10.24 -18.22
N ILE A 373 31.40 9.37 -17.39
CA ILE A 373 31.34 7.93 -17.60
C ILE A 373 29.89 7.50 -17.83
N ILE A 374 29.63 6.84 -18.94
CA ILE A 374 28.33 6.21 -19.24
C ILE A 374 28.48 4.69 -19.16
N ASN A 375 27.71 4.07 -18.26
CA ASN A 375 27.63 2.62 -18.11
C ASN A 375 26.21 2.13 -18.43
N ALA A 376 26.03 1.38 -19.52
CA ALA A 376 24.75 0.77 -19.88
C ALA A 376 24.78 -0.75 -19.65
N PHE A 377 23.81 -1.27 -18.91
CA PHE A 377 23.73 -2.68 -18.53
C PHE A 377 22.31 -3.17 -18.24
N VAL A 378 22.12 -4.49 -18.17
CA VAL A 378 20.88 -5.10 -17.67
C VAL A 378 20.99 -5.28 -16.15
N ASN A 379 20.05 -4.71 -15.40
CA ASN A 379 20.06 -4.81 -13.94
C ASN A 379 19.56 -6.19 -13.45
N GLU A 380 19.62 -6.42 -12.14
CA GLU A 380 19.21 -7.67 -11.48
C GLU A 380 17.75 -8.08 -11.76
N TYR A 381 16.90 -7.12 -12.13
CA TYR A 381 15.49 -7.33 -12.46
C TYR A 381 15.25 -7.51 -13.96
N GLY A 382 16.30 -7.69 -14.76
CA GLY A 382 16.19 -7.88 -16.20
C GLY A 382 15.83 -6.61 -16.98
N ARG A 383 15.95 -5.41 -16.38
CA ARG A 383 15.63 -4.15 -17.06
C ARG A 383 16.88 -3.43 -17.60
N PRO A 384 16.87 -2.94 -18.84
CA PRO A 384 17.94 -2.10 -19.37
C PRO A 384 18.10 -0.83 -18.52
N THR A 385 19.33 -0.54 -18.12
CA THR A 385 19.67 0.57 -17.23
C THR A 385 20.90 1.29 -17.75
N MET A 386 20.90 2.62 -17.70
CA MET A 386 22.05 3.47 -18.02
C MET A 386 22.40 4.33 -16.81
N LYS A 387 23.68 4.35 -16.46
CA LYS A 387 24.25 5.26 -15.47
C LYS A 387 25.15 6.27 -16.16
N ILE A 388 24.96 7.54 -15.85
CA ILE A 388 25.77 8.66 -16.35
C ILE A 388 26.38 9.32 -15.12
N ARG A 389 27.69 9.19 -14.96
CA ARG A 389 28.43 9.72 -13.81
C ARG A 389 29.41 10.79 -14.25
N ASP A 390 29.40 11.92 -13.57
CA ASP A 390 30.44 12.94 -13.61
C ASP A 390 31.28 12.92 -12.33
N ASN A 391 32.45 13.55 -12.38
CA ASN A 391 33.30 13.82 -11.23
C ASN A 391 33.32 15.31 -10.84
N GLY A 392 32.22 16.03 -11.08
CA GLY A 392 32.15 17.46 -10.83
C GLY A 392 31.90 17.83 -9.36
N SER A 393 31.46 19.07 -9.13
CA SER A 393 31.24 19.65 -7.79
C SER A 393 30.14 18.97 -6.96
N GLY A 394 29.31 18.13 -7.57
CA GLY A 394 28.18 17.49 -6.91
C GLY A 394 27.01 18.45 -6.64
N ILE A 395 26.01 17.97 -5.91
CA ILE A 395 24.78 18.71 -5.59
C ILE A 395 24.56 18.63 -4.08
N ASP A 396 24.32 19.78 -3.45
CA ASP A 396 23.96 19.86 -2.03
C ASP A 396 22.65 19.11 -1.71
N GLU A 397 22.52 18.57 -0.50
CA GLU A 397 21.38 17.76 -0.09
C GLU A 397 20.03 18.50 -0.20
N GLU A 398 20.00 19.80 0.13
CA GLU A 398 18.77 20.60 0.01
C GLU A 398 18.36 20.81 -1.45
N ALA A 399 19.34 20.95 -2.34
CA ALA A 399 19.11 21.11 -3.77
C ALA A 399 18.73 19.79 -4.43
N LEU A 400 19.30 18.66 -3.98
CA LEU A 400 19.08 17.32 -4.55
C LEU A 400 17.60 16.94 -4.55
N GLY A 401 16.87 17.28 -3.48
CA GLY A 401 15.42 17.05 -3.38
C GLY A 401 14.57 17.89 -4.34
N LYS A 402 15.13 18.97 -4.90
CA LYS A 402 14.43 19.97 -5.70
C LYS A 402 14.81 19.95 -7.18
N ILE A 403 15.86 19.23 -7.60
CA ILE A 403 16.39 19.29 -9.00
C ILE A 403 15.40 18.87 -10.09
N PHE A 404 14.37 18.11 -9.74
CA PHE A 404 13.32 17.67 -10.68
C PHE A 404 12.08 18.58 -10.65
N ILE A 405 12.05 19.59 -9.78
CA ILE A 405 10.99 20.59 -9.74
C ILE A 405 11.20 21.55 -10.92
N PRO A 406 10.20 21.78 -11.78
CA PRO A 406 10.31 22.73 -12.88
C PRO A 406 10.79 24.11 -12.41
N PHE A 407 11.64 24.75 -13.22
CA PHE A 407 12.23 26.07 -12.97
C PHE A 407 13.18 26.16 -11.78
N PHE A 408 13.43 25.07 -11.07
CA PHE A 408 14.48 25.04 -10.06
C PHE A 408 15.85 24.96 -10.74
N THR A 409 16.73 25.90 -10.41
CA THR A 409 18.09 25.98 -10.94
C THR A 409 18.98 26.71 -9.95
N THR A 410 20.21 26.23 -9.79
CA THR A 410 21.28 26.95 -9.07
C THR A 410 22.18 27.74 -10.01
N LYS A 411 21.98 27.62 -11.33
CA LYS A 411 22.81 28.23 -12.37
C LYS A 411 22.22 29.57 -12.82
N LYS A 412 23.07 30.61 -12.94
CA LYS A 412 22.67 31.97 -13.37
C LYS A 412 21.98 32.05 -14.74
N GLN A 413 22.25 31.10 -15.65
CA GLN A 413 21.70 31.05 -17.02
C GLN A 413 20.89 29.77 -17.28
N GLY A 414 20.61 28.97 -16.24
CA GLY A 414 19.87 27.72 -16.40
C GLY A 414 18.37 27.97 -16.44
N SER A 415 17.65 27.36 -17.38
CA SER A 415 16.18 27.41 -17.47
C SER A 415 15.48 26.62 -16.35
N GLY A 416 16.16 25.63 -15.74
CA GLY A 416 15.57 24.78 -14.70
C GLY A 416 14.52 23.78 -15.21
N ILE A 417 14.37 23.63 -16.54
CA ILE A 417 13.39 22.71 -17.14
C ILE A 417 14.00 21.38 -17.57
N GLY A 418 15.28 21.34 -17.94
CA GLY A 418 15.88 20.15 -18.58
C GLY A 418 15.68 18.84 -17.80
N LEU A 419 15.91 18.83 -16.48
CA LEU A 419 15.77 17.62 -15.66
C LEU A 419 14.30 17.25 -15.39
N SER A 420 13.41 18.23 -15.21
CA SER A 420 11.98 17.98 -15.00
C SER A 420 11.34 17.41 -16.28
N LEU A 421 11.68 17.97 -17.45
CA LEU A 421 11.31 17.43 -18.75
C LEU A 421 11.87 16.02 -18.97
N SER A 422 13.15 15.81 -18.64
CA SER A 422 13.78 14.49 -18.75
C SER A 422 13.05 13.43 -17.92
N LYS A 423 12.61 13.79 -16.71
CA LYS A 423 11.80 12.92 -15.85
C LYS A 423 10.44 12.59 -16.46
N GLN A 424 9.77 13.55 -17.08
CA GLN A 424 8.49 13.30 -17.75
C GLN A 424 8.64 12.42 -19.00
N ILE A 425 9.67 12.67 -19.82
CA ILE A 425 9.99 11.83 -20.99
C ILE A 425 10.22 10.38 -20.55
N MET A 426 11.05 10.14 -19.54
CA MET A 426 11.29 8.79 -19.03
C MET A 426 10.02 8.12 -18.53
N ARG A 427 9.13 8.86 -17.83
CA ARG A 427 7.84 8.31 -17.37
C ARG A 427 6.92 7.92 -18.53
N LYS A 428 6.85 8.72 -19.60
CA LYS A 428 6.06 8.37 -20.81
C LYS A 428 6.57 7.10 -21.51
N HIS A 429 7.84 6.76 -21.32
CA HIS A 429 8.45 5.52 -21.81
C HIS A 429 8.28 4.33 -20.85
N GLY A 430 7.57 4.48 -19.72
CA GLY A 430 7.47 3.44 -18.69
C GLY A 430 8.73 3.29 -17.82
N GLY A 431 9.71 4.16 -18.03
CA GLY A 431 10.99 4.19 -17.34
C GLY A 431 11.03 5.12 -16.12
N ALA A 432 12.23 5.26 -15.55
CA ALA A 432 12.48 6.14 -14.41
C ALA A 432 13.87 6.79 -14.47
N ILE A 433 13.97 8.01 -13.94
CA ILE A 433 15.25 8.68 -13.69
C ILE A 433 15.44 8.83 -12.18
N THR A 434 16.62 8.47 -11.69
CA THR A 434 17.06 8.68 -10.30
C THR A 434 18.44 9.32 -10.29
N VAL A 435 18.78 9.99 -9.19
CA VAL A 435 20.06 10.69 -9.03
C VAL A 435 20.69 10.28 -7.69
N ARG A 436 22.00 10.18 -7.67
CA ARG A 436 22.82 10.15 -6.45
C ARG A 436 23.95 11.14 -6.64
N SER A 437 24.16 12.03 -5.68
CA SER A 437 25.22 13.02 -5.74
C SER A 437 25.84 13.18 -4.36
N VAL A 438 27.15 13.44 -4.33
CA VAL A 438 27.88 13.79 -3.11
C VAL A 438 28.72 15.02 -3.45
N LEU A 439 28.70 16.02 -2.56
CA LEU A 439 29.49 17.24 -2.75
C LEU A 439 30.97 16.88 -2.97
N GLN A 440 31.56 17.48 -4.00
CA GLN A 440 32.95 17.28 -4.44
C GLN A 440 33.34 15.87 -4.93
N GLU A 441 32.40 14.91 -5.00
CA GLU A 441 32.65 13.59 -5.60
C GLU A 441 31.94 13.38 -6.95
N GLY A 442 31.08 14.32 -7.33
CA GLY A 442 30.31 14.30 -8.57
C GLY A 442 28.88 13.75 -8.43
N THR A 443 28.22 13.60 -9.57
CA THR A 443 26.82 13.18 -9.66
C THR A 443 26.66 11.96 -10.56
N GLU A 444 25.81 11.01 -10.16
CA GLU A 444 25.42 9.84 -10.96
C GLU A 444 23.90 9.87 -11.20
N PHE A 445 23.51 10.06 -12.45
CA PHE A 445 22.15 9.85 -12.92
C PHE A 445 21.96 8.40 -13.37
N THR A 446 20.86 7.79 -12.98
CA THR A 446 20.46 6.44 -13.41
C THR A 446 19.14 6.49 -14.16
N LEU A 447 19.15 6.09 -15.42
CA LEU A 447 17.99 5.92 -16.29
C LEU A 447 17.63 4.43 -16.35
N ARG A 448 16.37 4.10 -16.06
CA ARG A 448 15.80 2.75 -16.21
C ARG A 448 14.77 2.80 -17.33
N PHE A 449 14.86 1.88 -18.28
CA PHE A 449 13.97 1.79 -19.44
C PHE A 449 12.94 0.68 -19.24
#